data_AF-A0A2R9UAC7-F1
#
_entry.id   AF-A0A2R9UAC7-F1
#
_cell.length_a   1.000
_cell.length_b   1.000
_cell.length_c   1.000
_cell.angle_alpha   90.00
_cell.angle_beta   90.00
_cell.angle_gamma   90.00
#
_symmetry.space_group_name_H-M   'P 1'
#
loop_
_entity.id
_entity.type
_entity.pdbx_description
1 polymer ?
#
loop_
_entity_poly.entity_id
_entity_poly.type
_entity_poly.pdbx_seq_one_letter_code
_entity_poly.pdbx_strand_id
1 'polypeptide(L)'
;MNPLSRPRVLIVCTANAIRSPFVEHLLRARLADAGVVAPVISSAGTAARPERAAVPEAVDLGREYGLDLAPHRTRRLDETLLRQATTVLCAAAVHRRAVLDMRPDALDTTFTVREFARLLREESGVSVAGDWETLVSRLARGRTRARRVSADDDDIVDPIGRSATVWREFERTTVDAVQTIAGHAARVLAEATAGREAGPPPMTRRQLRSRRAADPGTPPG
;
A
#
# COMPACT_ATOMS: atom_id res chain seq x y z
N MET A 1 7.26 -17.92 -3.17
CA MET A 1 7.49 -16.49 -2.92
C MET A 1 8.56 -16.36 -1.86
N ASN A 2 9.59 -15.55 -2.07
CA ASN A 2 10.65 -15.36 -1.09
C ASN A 2 10.10 -14.50 0.06
N PRO A 3 9.91 -15.02 1.29
CA PRO A 3 9.32 -14.28 2.41
C PRO A 3 10.20 -13.12 2.94
N LEU A 4 11.30 -12.81 2.23
CA LEU A 4 12.28 -11.78 2.57
C LEU A 4 12.20 -10.53 1.67
N SER A 5 11.41 -10.52 0.59
CA SER A 5 11.30 -9.34 -0.27
C SER A 5 10.26 -8.36 0.25
N ARG A 6 10.69 -7.14 0.57
CA ARG A 6 9.83 -6.03 0.99
C ARG A 6 8.67 -5.83 -0.01
N PRO A 7 7.41 -5.71 0.44
CA PRO A 7 6.27 -5.53 -0.45
C PRO A 7 6.43 -4.28 -1.31
N ARG A 8 5.88 -4.30 -2.53
CA ARG A 8 6.02 -3.23 -3.52
C ARG A 8 4.65 -2.74 -3.95
N VAL A 9 4.31 -1.52 -3.55
CA VAL A 9 3.02 -0.89 -3.85
C VAL A 9 3.21 0.09 -5.00
N LEU A 10 2.46 -0.12 -6.07
CA LEU A 10 2.45 0.77 -7.24
C LEU A 10 1.15 1.58 -7.27
N ILE A 11 1.26 2.91 -7.25
CA ILE A 11 0.13 3.82 -7.38
C ILE A 11 -0.06 4.22 -8.85
N VAL A 12 -1.25 4.05 -9.40
CA VAL A 12 -1.53 4.27 -10.83
C VAL A 12 -2.61 5.32 -11.05
N CYS A 13 -2.32 6.32 -11.88
CA CYS A 13 -3.34 7.21 -12.44
C CYS A 13 -3.15 7.35 -13.97
N THR A 14 -3.68 8.41 -14.59
CA THR A 14 -3.58 8.59 -16.04
C THR A 14 -2.19 9.11 -16.44
N ALA A 15 -1.86 10.33 -16.01
CA ALA A 15 -0.66 11.05 -16.47
C ALA A 15 0.54 10.95 -15.52
N ASN A 16 0.35 10.35 -14.33
CA ASN A 16 1.34 10.32 -13.24
C ASN A 16 1.83 11.71 -12.77
N ALA A 17 0.99 12.75 -12.90
CA ALA A 17 1.40 14.13 -12.63
C ALA A 17 0.63 14.81 -11.46
N ILE A 18 -0.45 14.20 -10.96
CA ILE A 18 -1.28 14.75 -9.86
C ILE A 18 -1.59 13.66 -8.83
N ARG A 19 -2.59 12.81 -9.14
CA ARG A 19 -3.20 11.87 -8.18
C ARG A 19 -2.21 10.84 -7.65
N SER A 20 -1.54 10.11 -8.54
CA SER A 20 -0.61 9.05 -8.11
C SER A 20 0.66 9.53 -7.43
N PRO A 21 1.35 10.63 -7.85
CA PRO A 21 2.48 11.14 -7.07
C PRO A 21 2.07 11.68 -5.71
N PHE A 22 0.91 12.35 -5.60
CA PHE A 22 0.42 12.83 -4.31
C PHE A 22 0.15 11.68 -3.33
N VAL A 23 -0.58 10.65 -3.76
CA VAL A 23 -0.84 9.45 -2.96
C VAL A 23 0.46 8.73 -2.57
N GLU A 24 1.41 8.58 -3.50
CA GLU A 24 2.72 7.96 -3.21
C GLU A 24 3.45 8.67 -2.08
N HIS A 25 3.63 9.98 -2.19
CA HIS A 25 4.42 10.76 -1.23
C HIS A 25 3.70 10.85 0.11
N LEU A 26 2.39 11.07 0.10
CA LEU A 26 1.60 11.13 1.33
C LEU A 26 1.62 9.79 2.06
N LEU A 27 1.38 8.66 1.38
CA LEU A 27 1.39 7.35 2.02
C LEU A 27 2.79 6.98 2.56
N ARG A 28 3.85 7.32 1.82
CA ARG A 28 5.23 7.12 2.27
C ARG A 28 5.54 7.93 3.53
N ALA A 29 5.16 9.20 3.57
CA ALA A 29 5.36 10.06 4.73
C ALA A 29 4.62 9.52 5.96
N ARG A 30 3.33 9.20 5.83
CA ARG A 30 2.52 8.70 6.95
C ARG A 30 3.03 7.39 7.55
N LEU A 31 3.53 6.48 6.70
CA LEU A 31 4.10 5.23 7.19
C LEU A 31 5.48 5.41 7.81
N ALA A 32 6.27 6.38 7.32
CA ALA A 32 7.54 6.75 7.94
C ALA A 32 7.33 7.36 9.33
N ASP A 33 6.36 8.28 9.47
CA ASP A 33 5.98 8.89 10.75
C ASP A 33 5.52 7.85 11.78
N ALA A 34 4.90 6.76 11.32
CA ALA A 34 4.48 5.65 12.17
C ALA A 34 5.63 4.73 12.62
N GLY A 35 6.85 4.91 12.12
CA GLY A 35 8.03 4.15 12.53
C GLY A 35 8.02 2.67 12.11
N VAL A 36 7.22 2.29 11.11
CA VAL A 36 7.10 0.89 10.65
C VAL A 36 7.96 0.59 9.45
N VAL A 37 8.29 -0.70 9.25
CA VAL A 37 8.91 -1.17 8.00
C VAL A 37 7.87 -1.16 6.87
N ALA A 38 7.67 0.01 6.28
CA ALA A 38 6.69 0.26 5.22
C ALA A 38 6.99 -0.54 3.93
N PRO A 39 6.02 -0.85 3.05
CA PRO A 39 6.32 -1.31 1.69
C PRO A 39 7.12 -0.26 0.88
N VAL A 40 7.78 -0.71 -0.18
CA VAL A 40 8.35 0.19 -1.20
C VAL A 40 7.20 0.74 -2.03
N ILE A 41 6.94 2.03 -1.92
CA ILE A 41 5.86 2.70 -2.65
C ILE A 41 6.47 3.43 -3.85
N SER A 42 5.84 3.32 -5.02
CA SER A 42 6.18 4.12 -6.21
C SER A 42 4.92 4.40 -7.03
N SER A 43 4.99 5.29 -8.02
CA SER A 43 3.86 5.59 -8.90
C SER A 43 4.18 5.47 -10.39
N ALA A 44 3.12 5.36 -11.20
CA ALA A 44 3.16 5.36 -12.65
C ALA A 44 1.83 5.89 -13.23
N GLY A 45 1.76 6.02 -14.56
CA GLY A 45 0.56 6.45 -15.25
C GLY A 45 0.29 5.67 -16.55
N THR A 46 -0.97 5.31 -16.78
CA THR A 46 -1.41 4.51 -17.93
C THR A 46 -1.15 5.20 -19.28
N ALA A 47 -1.15 6.54 -19.28
CA ALA A 47 -0.88 7.37 -20.45
C ALA A 47 0.15 8.48 -20.13
N ALA A 48 1.05 8.23 -19.17
CA ALA A 48 2.06 9.21 -18.80
C ALA A 48 3.07 9.42 -19.94
N ARG A 49 3.40 10.70 -20.19
CA ARG A 49 4.60 11.09 -20.93
C ARG A 49 5.77 11.04 -19.95
N PRO A 50 6.85 10.27 -20.18
CA PRO A 50 7.96 10.16 -19.23
C PRO A 50 8.69 11.49 -18.97
N GLU A 51 9.37 11.59 -17.82
CA GLU A 51 10.30 12.66 -17.46
C GLU A 51 9.69 14.07 -17.40
N ARG A 52 8.37 14.17 -17.20
CA ARG A 52 7.69 15.44 -16.92
C ARG A 52 7.61 15.66 -15.41
N ALA A 53 7.62 16.92 -15.01
CA ALA A 53 7.35 17.28 -13.62
C ALA A 53 5.89 16.97 -13.24
N ALA A 54 5.64 16.83 -11.94
CA ALA A 54 4.28 16.98 -11.41
C ALA A 54 3.73 18.37 -11.77
N VAL A 55 2.41 18.51 -11.86
CA VAL A 55 1.82 19.82 -12.14
C VAL A 55 2.05 20.76 -10.95
N PRO A 56 2.23 22.08 -11.17
CA PRO A 56 2.52 23.03 -10.09
C PRO A 56 1.53 22.97 -8.93
N GLU A 57 0.23 22.86 -9.22
CA GLU A 57 -0.83 22.82 -8.20
C GLU A 57 -0.72 21.58 -7.30
N ALA A 58 -0.26 20.45 -7.84
CA ALA A 58 -0.02 19.25 -7.04
C ALA A 58 1.25 19.38 -6.19
N VAL A 59 2.27 20.11 -6.69
CA VAL A 59 3.48 20.42 -5.91
C VAL A 59 3.14 21.36 -4.76
N ASP A 60 2.36 22.42 -5.02
CA ASP A 60 1.92 23.38 -4.02
C ASP A 60 1.08 22.69 -2.94
N LEU A 61 0.09 21.89 -3.33
CA LEU A 61 -0.67 21.06 -2.41
C LEU A 61 0.25 20.12 -1.61
N GLY A 62 1.22 19.47 -2.25
CA GLY A 62 2.20 18.63 -1.57
C GLY A 62 2.92 19.36 -0.43
N ARG A 63 3.34 20.62 -0.65
CA ARG A 63 4.03 21.42 0.36
C ARG A 63 3.16 21.71 1.58
N GLU A 64 1.84 21.88 1.40
CA GLU A 64 0.90 22.07 2.52
C GLU A 64 0.87 20.85 3.47
N TYR A 65 1.22 19.67 2.95
CA TYR A 65 1.35 18.43 3.72
C TYR A 65 2.80 18.08 4.09
N GLY A 66 3.75 19.01 3.91
CA GLY A 66 5.17 18.78 4.17
C GLY A 66 5.85 17.81 3.19
N LEU A 67 5.26 17.60 2.00
CA LEU A 67 5.77 16.72 0.97
C LEU A 67 6.56 17.52 -0.08
N ASP A 68 7.65 16.94 -0.60
CA ASP A 68 8.35 17.48 -1.76
C ASP A 68 8.06 16.66 -3.01
N LEU A 69 7.20 17.20 -3.88
CA LEU A 69 6.88 16.62 -5.19
C LEU A 69 7.69 17.24 -6.34
N ALA A 70 8.51 18.27 -6.09
CA ALA A 70 9.27 18.94 -7.16
C ALA A 70 10.28 18.01 -7.87
N PRO A 71 10.93 17.05 -7.19
CA PRO A 71 11.78 16.05 -7.84
C PRO A 71 11.02 14.98 -8.62
N HIS A 72 9.70 14.86 -8.44
CA HIS A 72 8.90 13.82 -9.09
C HIS A 72 9.03 13.89 -10.60
N ARG A 73 9.23 12.74 -11.24
CA ARG A 73 9.23 12.58 -12.69
C ARG A 73 8.21 11.54 -13.09
N THR A 74 7.35 11.93 -14.02
CA THR A 74 6.31 11.05 -14.56
C THR A 74 6.94 9.82 -15.21
N ARG A 75 6.32 8.67 -14.98
CA ARG A 75 6.74 7.38 -15.54
C ARG A 75 5.54 6.68 -16.15
N ARG A 76 5.72 6.13 -17.35
CA ARG A 76 4.69 5.36 -18.04
C ARG A 76 4.55 3.99 -17.40
N LEU A 77 3.32 3.56 -17.18
CA LEU A 77 3.01 2.21 -16.73
C LEU A 77 3.40 1.22 -17.84
N ASP A 78 4.09 0.15 -17.44
CA ASP A 78 4.42 -0.98 -18.28
C ASP A 78 4.31 -2.29 -17.48
N GLU A 79 4.40 -3.42 -18.18
CA GLU A 79 4.32 -4.73 -17.54
C GLU A 79 5.50 -5.02 -16.60
N THR A 80 6.66 -4.40 -16.81
CA THR A 80 7.83 -4.61 -15.97
C THR A 80 7.60 -4.03 -14.59
N LEU A 81 7.02 -2.83 -14.51
CA LEU A 81 6.58 -2.23 -13.25
C LEU A 81 5.50 -3.08 -12.57
N LEU A 82 4.53 -3.58 -13.34
CA LEU A 82 3.47 -4.45 -12.81
C LEU A 82 4.00 -5.80 -12.31
N ARG A 83 5.01 -6.38 -12.94
CA ARG A 83 5.67 -7.62 -12.48
C ARG A 83 6.40 -7.42 -11.15
N GLN A 84 6.93 -6.22 -10.91
CA GLN A 84 7.60 -5.89 -9.67
C GLN A 84 6.63 -5.54 -8.54
N ALA A 85 5.42 -5.08 -8.84
CA ALA A 85 4.43 -4.70 -7.85
C ALA A 85 3.78 -5.93 -7.21
N THR A 86 3.75 -5.99 -5.88
CA THR A 86 2.96 -6.97 -5.13
C THR A 86 1.54 -6.46 -4.83
N THR A 87 1.32 -5.14 -4.98
CA THR A 87 0.01 -4.51 -4.83
C THR A 87 -0.08 -3.30 -5.74
N VAL A 88 -1.23 -3.10 -6.39
CA VAL A 88 -1.47 -1.94 -7.27
C VAL A 88 -2.68 -1.17 -6.75
N LEU A 89 -2.49 0.11 -6.43
CA LEU A 89 -3.55 1.02 -6.00
C LEU A 89 -3.84 2.05 -7.08
N CYS A 90 -5.03 1.96 -7.65
CA CYS A 90 -5.47 2.76 -8.78
C CYS A 90 -6.22 4.00 -8.30
N ALA A 91 -5.99 5.14 -8.94
CA ALA A 91 -6.74 6.36 -8.65
C ALA A 91 -8.21 6.27 -9.09
N ALA A 92 -8.55 5.36 -10.01
CA ALA A 92 -9.91 5.19 -10.52
C ALA A 92 -10.11 3.80 -11.13
N ALA A 93 -11.37 3.38 -11.29
CA ALA A 93 -11.77 2.10 -11.87
C ALA A 93 -11.22 1.90 -13.28
N VAL A 94 -11.16 2.97 -14.09
CA VAL A 94 -10.55 2.93 -15.44
C VAL A 94 -9.07 2.56 -15.42
N HIS A 95 -8.33 2.97 -14.39
CA HIS A 95 -6.92 2.58 -14.24
C HIS A 95 -6.79 1.14 -13.79
N ARG A 96 -7.68 0.70 -12.89
CA ARG A 96 -7.76 -0.71 -12.48
C ARG A 96 -8.04 -1.60 -13.68
N ARG A 97 -8.96 -1.19 -14.56
CA ARG A 97 -9.21 -1.90 -15.82
C ARG A 97 -7.96 -1.99 -16.69
N ALA A 98 -7.28 -0.87 -16.93
CA ALA A 98 -6.04 -0.85 -17.71
C ALA A 98 -4.94 -1.75 -17.12
N VAL A 99 -4.81 -1.81 -15.79
CA VAL A 99 -3.88 -2.74 -15.12
C VAL A 99 -4.27 -4.20 -15.37
N LEU A 100 -5.55 -4.54 -15.24
CA LEU A 100 -6.04 -5.91 -15.43
C LEU A 100 -6.05 -6.35 -16.90
N ASP A 101 -6.15 -5.41 -17.84
CA ASP A 101 -5.96 -5.70 -19.27
C ASP A 101 -4.50 -6.12 -19.57
N MET A 102 -3.51 -5.60 -18.82
CA MET A 102 -2.10 -5.99 -18.93
C MET A 102 -1.74 -7.21 -18.08
N ARG A 103 -2.35 -7.35 -16.90
CA ARG A 103 -2.08 -8.40 -15.90
C ARG A 103 -3.39 -8.92 -15.28
N PRO A 104 -4.12 -9.81 -15.98
CA PRO A 104 -5.38 -10.36 -15.49
C PRO A 104 -5.24 -11.12 -14.16
N ASP A 105 -4.07 -11.73 -13.93
CA ASP A 105 -3.71 -12.47 -12.72
C ASP A 105 -3.53 -11.59 -11.47
N ALA A 106 -3.46 -10.26 -11.63
CA ALA A 106 -3.33 -9.30 -10.53
C ALA A 106 -4.67 -8.88 -9.91
N LEU A 107 -5.76 -9.61 -10.17
CA LEU A 107 -7.13 -9.26 -9.73
C LEU A 107 -7.24 -9.05 -8.21
N ASP A 108 -6.60 -9.93 -7.44
CA ASP A 108 -6.64 -9.94 -5.97
C ASP A 108 -5.65 -8.97 -5.34
N THR A 109 -4.72 -8.41 -6.12
CA THR A 109 -3.72 -7.45 -5.65
C THR A 109 -3.92 -6.04 -6.21
N THR A 110 -4.96 -5.85 -7.04
CA THR A 110 -5.30 -4.56 -7.66
C THR A 110 -6.60 -4.00 -7.11
N PHE A 111 -6.54 -2.81 -6.54
CA PHE A 111 -7.66 -2.08 -5.93
C PHE A 111 -7.68 -0.65 -6.44
N THR A 112 -8.79 0.07 -6.29
CA THR A 112 -8.68 1.54 -6.23
C THR A 112 -8.22 1.98 -4.84
N VAL A 113 -7.63 3.17 -4.72
CA VAL A 113 -7.15 3.70 -3.43
C VAL A 113 -8.31 3.81 -2.42
N ARG A 114 -9.47 4.33 -2.85
CA ARG A 114 -10.62 4.49 -1.96
C ARG A 114 -11.32 3.17 -1.69
N GLU A 115 -11.38 2.24 -2.66
CA GLU A 115 -11.84 0.86 -2.42
C GLU A 115 -11.02 0.21 -1.31
N PHE A 116 -9.69 0.30 -1.39
CA PHE A 116 -8.80 -0.29 -0.37
C PHE A 116 -9.06 0.31 1.01
N ALA A 117 -9.16 1.64 1.11
CA ALA A 117 -9.49 2.33 2.36
C ALA A 117 -10.87 1.94 2.91
N ARG A 118 -11.87 1.82 2.04
CA ARG A 118 -13.22 1.41 2.42
C ARG A 118 -13.25 -0.02 2.95
N LEU A 119 -12.60 -0.96 2.26
CA LEU A 119 -12.51 -2.36 2.71
C LEU A 119 -11.81 -2.48 4.08
N LEU A 120 -10.82 -1.63 4.36
CA LEU A 120 -10.18 -1.55 5.68
C LEU A 120 -11.14 -1.10 6.78
N ARG A 121 -12.04 -0.16 6.49
CA ARG A 121 -13.05 0.33 7.47
C ARG A 121 -14.13 -0.72 7.75
N GLU A 122 -14.47 -1.49 6.72
CA GLU A 122 -15.46 -2.57 6.83
C GLU A 122 -14.88 -3.82 7.50
N GLU A 123 -13.55 -3.94 7.60
CA GLU A 123 -12.89 -5.04 8.28
C GLU A 123 -13.19 -4.98 9.79
N SER A 124 -14.20 -5.76 10.20
CA SER A 124 -14.64 -5.93 11.58
C SER A 124 -14.16 -7.30 12.07
N GLY A 125 -13.05 -7.34 12.82
CA GLY A 125 -12.51 -8.59 13.36
C GLY A 125 -11.17 -8.46 14.06
N VAL A 126 -10.89 -9.41 14.96
CA VAL A 126 -9.68 -9.50 15.80
C VAL A 126 -8.43 -9.28 14.94
N SER A 127 -7.56 -8.39 15.42
CA SER A 127 -6.22 -8.16 14.86
C SER A 127 -5.52 -9.52 14.76
N VAL A 128 -5.15 -9.88 13.53
CA VAL A 128 -4.26 -11.01 13.32
C VAL A 128 -2.97 -10.34 12.87
N ALA A 129 -1.97 -10.38 13.74
CA ALA A 129 -0.62 -9.99 13.38
C ALA A 129 -0.26 -10.59 12.01
N GLY A 130 0.20 -9.77 11.09
CA GLY A 130 0.40 -10.17 9.70
C GLY A 130 1.22 -9.16 8.93
N ASP A 131 1.67 -9.55 7.75
CA ASP A 131 2.37 -8.66 6.83
C ASP A 131 1.40 -7.97 5.85
N TRP A 132 1.96 -7.10 5.01
CA TRP A 132 1.21 -6.37 3.99
C TRP A 132 0.49 -7.33 3.02
N GLU A 133 1.13 -8.42 2.63
CA GLU A 133 0.57 -9.43 1.74
C GLU A 133 -0.64 -10.13 2.37
N THR A 134 -0.58 -10.44 3.66
CA THR A 134 -1.69 -11.00 4.42
C THR A 134 -2.86 -10.02 4.45
N LEU A 135 -2.60 -8.73 4.69
CA LEU A 135 -3.61 -7.67 4.64
C LEU A 135 -4.30 -7.62 3.26
N VAL A 136 -3.51 -7.52 2.19
CA VAL A 136 -4.01 -7.48 0.81
C VAL A 136 -4.88 -8.70 0.51
N SER A 137 -4.43 -9.89 0.88
CA SER A 137 -5.17 -11.14 0.68
C SER A 137 -6.49 -11.17 1.45
N ARG A 138 -6.55 -10.60 2.66
CA ARG A 138 -7.79 -10.47 3.43
C ARG A 138 -8.77 -9.51 2.77
N LEU A 139 -8.30 -8.35 2.33
CA LEU A 139 -9.14 -7.36 1.63
C LEU A 139 -9.68 -7.91 0.31
N ALA A 140 -8.87 -8.66 -0.44
CA ALA A 140 -9.30 -9.33 -1.67
C ALA A 140 -10.48 -10.29 -1.41
N ARG A 141 -10.39 -11.11 -0.35
CA ARG A 141 -11.48 -12.01 0.07
C ARG A 141 -12.69 -11.25 0.61
N GLY A 142 -12.47 -10.14 1.29
CA GLY A 142 -13.52 -9.27 1.84
C GLY A 142 -14.34 -8.55 0.77
N ARG A 143 -13.76 -8.28 -0.40
CA ARG A 143 -14.40 -7.59 -1.53
C ARG A 143 -15.75 -8.19 -1.96
N THR A 144 -15.93 -9.51 -1.84
CA THR A 144 -17.20 -10.18 -2.20
C THR A 144 -18.30 -10.01 -1.15
N ARG A 145 -17.91 -9.71 0.10
CA ARG A 145 -18.80 -9.53 1.26
C ARG A 145 -19.09 -8.06 1.53
N ALA A 146 -18.19 -7.19 1.09
CA ALA A 146 -18.28 -5.74 1.25
C ALA A 146 -19.56 -5.19 0.62
N ARG A 147 -20.00 -4.03 1.14
CA ARG A 147 -21.17 -3.34 0.58
C ARG A 147 -20.95 -3.12 -0.92
N ARG A 148 -21.96 -3.45 -1.74
CA ARG A 148 -21.95 -3.09 -3.16
C ARG A 148 -22.08 -1.58 -3.26
N VAL A 149 -20.98 -0.95 -3.65
CA VAL A 149 -20.89 0.47 -3.97
C VAL A 149 -20.62 0.57 -5.48
N SER A 150 -21.05 1.65 -6.15
CA SER A 150 -20.67 1.85 -7.54
C SER A 150 -19.14 1.97 -7.64
N ALA A 151 -18.54 1.49 -8.73
CA ALA A 151 -17.10 1.60 -8.93
C ALA A 151 -16.63 3.07 -8.91
N ASP A 152 -17.46 3.98 -9.46
CA ASP A 152 -17.18 5.41 -9.53
C ASP A 152 -17.16 6.09 -8.15
N ASP A 153 -17.85 5.52 -7.15
CA ASP A 153 -17.84 6.05 -5.79
C ASP A 153 -16.48 5.83 -5.10
N ASP A 154 -15.71 4.86 -5.58
CA ASP A 154 -14.36 4.55 -5.11
C ASP A 154 -13.27 5.23 -5.98
N ASP A 155 -13.63 6.16 -6.87
CA ASP A 155 -12.69 6.93 -7.68
C ASP A 155 -12.16 8.17 -6.93
N ILE A 156 -10.88 8.45 -7.13
CA ILE A 156 -10.28 9.74 -6.81
C ILE A 156 -10.52 10.65 -8.02
N VAL A 157 -11.29 11.72 -7.79
CA VAL A 157 -11.62 12.72 -8.81
C VAL A 157 -10.35 13.31 -9.42
N ASP A 158 -10.34 13.50 -10.74
CA ASP A 158 -9.23 14.16 -11.45
C ASP A 158 -9.43 15.68 -11.44
N PRO A 159 -8.56 16.45 -10.76
CA PRO A 159 -8.76 17.88 -10.64
C PRO A 159 -8.10 18.69 -11.78
N ILE A 160 -7.45 18.04 -12.75
CA ILE A 160 -6.73 18.74 -13.83
C ILE A 160 -7.62 19.70 -14.62
N GLY A 161 -7.24 20.99 -14.67
CA GLY A 161 -8.02 22.02 -15.35
C GLY A 161 -9.42 22.26 -14.77
N ARG A 162 -9.68 21.80 -13.54
CA ARG A 162 -10.97 21.95 -12.85
C ARG A 162 -10.92 23.07 -11.81
N SER A 163 -12.09 23.40 -11.28
CA SER A 163 -12.26 24.46 -10.27
C SER A 163 -11.61 24.09 -8.93
N ALA A 164 -11.37 25.11 -8.09
CA ALA A 164 -10.86 24.93 -6.74
C ALA A 164 -11.73 23.98 -5.88
N THR A 165 -13.04 23.93 -6.12
CA THR A 165 -13.93 23.00 -5.42
C THR A 165 -13.59 21.54 -5.72
N VAL A 166 -13.27 21.21 -6.98
CA VAL A 166 -12.86 19.86 -7.38
C VAL A 166 -11.48 19.52 -6.81
N TRP A 167 -10.57 20.49 -6.75
CA TRP A 167 -9.27 20.31 -6.07
C TRP A 167 -9.43 20.00 -4.58
N ARG A 168 -10.30 20.71 -3.86
CA ARG A 168 -10.60 20.42 -2.45
C ARG A 168 -11.26 19.06 -2.25
N GLU A 169 -12.09 18.62 -3.20
CA GLU A 169 -12.67 17.27 -3.17
C GLU A 169 -11.60 16.20 -3.38
N PHE A 170 -10.72 16.38 -4.38
CA PHE A 170 -9.55 15.53 -4.61
C PHE A 170 -8.72 15.41 -3.34
N GLU A 171 -8.33 16.55 -2.77
CA GLU A 171 -7.54 16.61 -1.53
C GLU A 171 -8.23 15.86 -0.40
N ARG A 172 -9.46 16.25 -0.03
CA ARG A 172 -10.20 15.67 1.09
C ARG A 172 -10.34 14.16 0.97
N THR A 173 -10.79 13.67 -0.19
CA THR A 173 -11.04 12.24 -0.40
C THR A 173 -9.75 11.42 -0.45
N THR A 174 -8.67 12.00 -1.01
CA THR A 174 -7.38 11.33 -1.10
C THR A 174 -6.69 11.25 0.26
N VAL A 175 -6.70 12.34 1.02
CA VAL A 175 -6.08 12.40 2.35
C VAL A 175 -6.80 11.45 3.31
N ASP A 176 -8.14 11.45 3.32
CA ASP A 176 -8.95 10.53 4.13
C ASP A 176 -8.64 9.05 3.83
N ALA A 177 -8.57 8.70 2.53
CA ALA A 177 -8.22 7.35 2.12
C ALA A 177 -6.80 6.97 2.54
N VAL A 178 -5.80 7.84 2.30
CA VAL A 178 -4.41 7.58 2.66
C VAL A 178 -4.21 7.46 4.17
N GLN A 179 -4.87 8.31 4.96
CA GLN A 179 -4.83 8.24 6.43
C GLN A 179 -5.39 6.89 6.93
N THR A 180 -6.49 6.43 6.34
CA THR A 180 -7.08 5.13 6.67
C THR A 180 -6.12 3.99 6.34
N ILE A 181 -5.52 4.01 5.15
CA ILE A 181 -4.55 3.00 4.72
C ILE A 181 -3.33 2.99 5.65
N ALA A 182 -2.73 4.16 5.89
CA ALA A 182 -1.54 4.28 6.72
C ALA A 182 -1.80 3.86 8.16
N GLY A 183 -2.92 4.26 8.76
CA GLY A 183 -3.27 3.92 10.13
C GLY A 183 -3.47 2.41 10.34
N HIS A 184 -4.21 1.76 9.44
CA HIS A 184 -4.39 0.30 9.50
C HIS A 184 -3.08 -0.45 9.21
N ALA A 185 -2.35 -0.05 8.18
CA ALA A 185 -1.08 -0.68 7.82
C ALA A 185 -0.03 -0.53 8.93
N ALA A 186 0.06 0.64 9.57
CA ALA A 186 0.96 0.87 10.69
C ALA A 186 0.68 -0.11 11.85
N ARG A 187 -0.59 -0.30 12.22
CA ARG A 187 -0.99 -1.26 13.26
C ARG A 187 -0.57 -2.69 12.91
N VAL A 188 -0.92 -3.15 11.71
CA VAL A 188 -0.62 -4.52 11.25
C VAL A 188 0.89 -4.76 11.19
N LEU A 189 1.65 -3.80 10.65
CA LEU A 189 3.11 -3.92 10.52
C LEU A 189 3.85 -3.81 11.87
N ALA A 190 3.35 -2.99 12.80
CA ALA A 190 3.90 -2.90 14.15
C ALA A 190 3.71 -4.23 14.91
N GLU A 191 2.52 -4.83 14.83
CA GLU A 191 2.21 -6.13 15.44
C GLU A 191 3.08 -7.27 14.85
N ALA A 192 3.34 -7.25 13.54
CA ALA A 192 4.23 -8.22 12.91
C ALA A 192 5.71 -8.05 13.32
N THR A 193 6.14 -6.83 13.62
CA THR A 193 7.50 -6.55 14.10
C THR A 193 7.65 -7.03 15.55
N ALA A 194 6.67 -6.73 16.41
CA ALA A 194 6.63 -7.21 17.79
C ALA A 194 6.56 -8.75 17.88
N GLY A 195 5.81 -9.40 16.98
CA GLY A 195 5.75 -10.86 16.89
C GLY A 195 7.04 -11.54 16.36
N ARG A 196 7.96 -10.77 15.74
CA ARG A 196 9.26 -11.26 15.26
C ARG A 196 10.38 -11.12 16.31
N GLU A 197 10.22 -10.26 17.31
CA GLU A 197 11.15 -10.12 18.44
C GLU A 197 10.86 -11.11 19.58
N ALA A 198 11.00 -12.42 19.33
CA ALA A 198 11.16 -13.42 20.41
C ALA A 198 11.67 -14.77 19.86
N GLY A 199 12.79 -14.77 19.13
CA GLY A 199 13.62 -15.97 19.04
C GLY A 199 14.58 -15.98 20.22
N PRO A 200 14.75 -17.09 20.98
CA PRO A 200 15.80 -17.14 22.00
C PRO A 200 17.14 -16.79 21.35
N PRO A 201 18.00 -15.99 22.01
CA PRO A 201 19.27 -15.58 21.44
C PRO A 201 20.05 -16.81 20.97
N PRO A 202 20.79 -16.72 19.84
CA PRO A 202 21.52 -17.86 19.31
C PRO A 202 22.42 -18.44 20.40
N MET A 203 22.09 -19.66 20.82
CA MET A 203 22.79 -20.36 21.88
C MET A 203 24.09 -20.95 21.32
N THR A 204 25.17 -20.79 22.06
CA THR A 204 26.41 -21.51 21.79
C THR A 204 26.22 -23.02 21.94
N ARG A 205 27.06 -23.84 21.28
CA ARG A 205 27.03 -25.31 21.41
C ARG A 205 27.08 -25.79 22.86
N ARG A 206 27.74 -25.04 23.75
CA ARG A 206 27.81 -25.32 25.19
C ARG A 206 26.45 -25.13 25.86
N GLN A 207 25.76 -24.02 25.58
CA GLN A 207 24.43 -23.72 26.12
C GLN A 207 23.36 -24.72 25.64
N LEU A 208 23.43 -25.16 24.38
CA LEU A 208 22.56 -26.22 23.84
C LEU A 208 22.73 -27.56 24.56
N ARG A 209 23.98 -27.95 24.88
CA ARG A 209 24.27 -29.20 25.60
C ARG A 209 23.79 -29.16 27.05
N SER A 210 24.02 -28.05 27.75
CA SER A 210 23.54 -27.86 29.13
C SER A 210 22.01 -27.88 29.21
N ARG A 211 21.32 -27.32 28.21
CA ARG A 211 19.85 -27.33 28.14
C ARG A 211 19.29 -28.74 27.87
N ARG A 212 19.93 -29.52 27.00
CA ARG A 212 19.58 -30.94 26.77
C ARG A 212 19.86 -31.83 27.97
N ALA A 213 20.87 -31.53 28.78
CA ALA A 213 21.16 -32.26 30.00
C ALA A 213 20.18 -31.92 31.15
N ALA A 214 19.55 -30.73 31.10
CA ALA A 214 18.61 -30.25 32.10
C ALA A 214 17.15 -30.65 31.83
N ASP A 215 16.84 -31.21 30.65
CA ASP A 215 15.51 -31.70 30.28
C ASP A 215 15.58 -33.20 29.91
N PRO A 216 15.62 -34.09 30.93
CA PRO A 216 15.64 -35.53 30.70
C PRO A 216 14.21 -36.00 30.39
N GLY A 217 13.74 -35.73 29.18
CA GLY A 217 12.46 -36.25 28.70
C GLY A 217 12.37 -37.77 28.88
N THR A 218 11.34 -38.21 29.59
CA THR A 218 10.93 -39.58 29.89
C THR A 218 11.04 -40.51 28.68
N PRO A 219 11.63 -41.72 28.80
CA PRO A 219 11.64 -42.69 27.70
C PRO A 219 10.23 -43.23 27.43
N PRO A 220 9.93 -43.68 26.19
CA PRO A 220 8.64 -44.28 25.88
C PRO A 220 8.50 -45.63 26.60
N GLY A 221 7.38 -45.79 27.32
CA GLY A 221 6.89 -47.07 27.82
C GLY A 221 5.81 -47.63 26.92
#